data_AF-A0A7S4RHT1-F1
#
_entry.id   AF-A0A7S4RHT1-F1
#
_cell.length_a   1.000
_cell.length_b   1.000
_cell.length_c   1.000
_cell.angle_alpha   90.00
_cell.angle_beta   90.00
_cell.angle_gamma   90.00
#
_symmetry.space_group_name_H-M   'P 1'
#
loop_
_entity.id
_entity.type
_entity.pdbx_description
1 polymer ?
#
loop_
_entity_poly.entity_id
_entity_poly.type
_entity_poly.pdbx_seq_one_letter_code
_entity_poly.pdbx_strand_id
1 'polypeptide(L)'
;MAEVEGIAFLMQPTTDVIAKVEEISYCPLDSSASQDECEAAALTATSGNVVGSLQVVDKKNLPSGCSMRQGDRTVYFNVNTHGEKSDCFTSICQLNPSKMPGVVKVKEVSNCPSGLELDQEECIFAGLTAGGYLLRDVLQVQHRSDVPSGCFVREDDNNLYFNTNPNPNVAPLTQYASICQLSSKMPNVVKLDGVSHCLFDSMLTQEECIGAGLAAGGILIGDKLVLQNSPEVPSGCFIRKGDNGIYFNINPSGEEALSHTSICKFKSDVPGVLQARKASICPLGSEYTREECIFAGMTAGGTLVDFNILEDDWNDRPSGCFVEEGGEKTTFFNTNTNGYRNDDFVSICKDEWPCPV
;
A
#
# COMPACT_ATOMS: atom_id res chain seq x y z
N MET A 1 4.95 44.15 -47.61
CA MET A 1 3.92 44.16 -46.56
C MET A 1 3.55 42.72 -46.30
N ALA A 2 4.16 42.11 -45.29
CA ALA A 2 3.85 40.76 -44.83
C ALA A 2 3.51 40.91 -43.34
N GLU A 3 2.24 40.69 -43.00
CA GLU A 3 1.76 40.67 -41.63
C GLU A 3 2.20 39.36 -40.98
N VAL A 4 2.83 39.47 -39.82
CA VAL A 4 3.19 38.34 -38.96
C VAL A 4 2.10 38.27 -37.89
N GLU A 5 1.22 37.28 -38.00
CA GLU A 5 0.26 36.95 -36.94
C GLU A 5 0.98 36.25 -35.78
N GLY A 6 0.90 36.86 -34.60
CA GLY A 6 1.45 36.31 -33.37
C GLY A 6 0.56 35.19 -32.82
N ILE A 7 1.13 34.00 -32.71
CA ILE A 7 0.51 32.85 -32.05
C ILE A 7 0.55 33.08 -30.54
N ALA A 8 -0.61 33.30 -29.93
CA ALA A 8 -0.78 33.28 -28.48
C ALA A 8 -0.67 31.84 -27.98
N PHE A 9 0.36 31.56 -27.18
CA PHE A 9 0.50 30.31 -26.44
C PHE A 9 -0.52 30.31 -25.29
N LEU A 10 -1.66 29.65 -25.48
CA LEU A 10 -2.55 29.29 -24.39
C LEU A 10 -1.90 28.13 -23.62
N MET A 11 -1.31 28.44 -22.46
CA MET A 11 -0.96 27.41 -21.49
C MET A 11 -2.26 26.75 -21.03
N GLN A 12 -2.46 25.48 -21.40
CA GLN A 12 -3.56 24.69 -20.86
C GLN A 12 -3.26 24.40 -19.38
N PRO A 13 -4.21 24.62 -18.45
CA PRO A 13 -4.01 24.28 -17.05
C PRO A 13 -3.87 22.75 -16.92
N THR A 14 -2.80 22.31 -16.26
CA THR A 14 -2.58 20.90 -15.90
C THR A 14 -3.70 20.44 -14.96
N THR A 15 -4.40 19.38 -15.34
CA THR A 15 -5.67 18.91 -14.78
C THR A 15 -5.60 18.21 -13.41
N ASP A 16 -4.53 18.35 -12.64
CA ASP A 16 -4.30 17.55 -11.42
C ASP A 16 -4.56 18.31 -10.10
N VAL A 17 -5.24 19.46 -10.14
CA VAL A 17 -5.61 20.20 -8.92
C VAL A 17 -6.98 19.72 -8.45
N ILE A 18 -7.00 18.69 -7.60
CA ILE A 18 -8.19 18.39 -6.77
C ILE A 18 -8.10 19.30 -5.55
N ALA A 19 -8.93 20.34 -5.54
CA ALA A 19 -9.08 21.22 -4.39
C ALA A 19 -10.46 20.97 -3.78
N LYS A 20 -10.49 20.87 -2.46
CA LYS A 20 -11.73 20.74 -1.70
C LYS A 20 -11.88 21.94 -0.77
N VAL A 21 -13.07 22.54 -0.75
CA VAL A 21 -13.42 23.60 0.21
C VAL A 21 -13.70 22.89 1.52
N GLU A 22 -12.85 23.08 2.52
CA GLU A 22 -13.05 22.51 3.85
C GLU A 22 -13.02 23.63 4.90
N GLU A 23 -13.88 23.55 5.91
CA GLU A 23 -13.81 24.42 7.10
C GLU A 23 -12.63 24.05 8.04
N ILE A 24 -11.51 23.57 7.48
CA ILE A 24 -10.25 23.52 8.22
C ILE A 24 -9.67 24.93 8.30
N SER A 25 -9.31 25.31 9.53
CA SER A 25 -8.77 26.64 9.82
C SER A 25 -7.45 26.92 9.13
N TYR A 26 -6.73 25.87 8.73
CA TYR A 26 -5.47 25.92 8.01
C TYR A 26 -5.34 24.66 7.16
N CYS A 27 -4.69 24.78 6.00
CA CYS A 27 -4.19 23.62 5.29
C CYS A 27 -3.03 23.00 6.10
N PRO A 28 -2.95 21.67 6.21
CA PRO A 28 -1.74 20.97 6.64
C PRO A 28 -0.49 21.57 6.00
N LEU A 29 0.63 21.58 6.72
CA LEU A 29 1.92 22.02 6.21
C LEU A 29 2.19 21.38 4.82
N ASP A 30 2.48 22.22 3.83
CA ASP A 30 2.69 21.89 2.40
C ASP A 30 1.46 21.53 1.54
N SER A 31 0.24 21.73 2.04
CA SER A 31 -1.02 21.49 1.28
C SER A 31 -1.79 22.76 0.94
N SER A 32 -1.27 23.95 1.27
CA SER A 32 -1.81 25.19 0.69
C SER A 32 -1.52 25.18 -0.81
N ALA A 33 -2.54 25.43 -1.63
CA ALA A 33 -2.32 25.78 -3.03
C ALA A 33 -1.31 26.93 -3.11
N SER A 34 -0.42 26.93 -4.10
CA SER A 34 0.42 28.10 -4.36
C SER A 34 -0.45 29.30 -4.80
N GLN A 35 0.14 30.50 -4.81
CA GLN A 35 -0.58 31.70 -5.28
C GLN A 35 -1.16 31.49 -6.69
N ASP A 36 -0.38 30.90 -7.59
CA ASP A 36 -0.75 30.70 -8.99
C ASP A 36 -1.80 29.60 -9.16
N GLU A 37 -1.84 28.64 -8.24
CA GLU A 37 -2.84 27.55 -8.24
C GLU A 37 -4.11 27.92 -7.49
N CYS A 38 -4.09 28.96 -6.64
CA CYS A 38 -5.18 29.27 -5.72
C CYS A 38 -6.51 29.55 -6.43
N GLU A 39 -6.48 30.23 -7.58
CA GLU A 39 -7.69 30.50 -8.37
C GLU A 39 -8.26 29.22 -9.00
N ALA A 40 -7.40 28.39 -9.59
CA ALA A 40 -7.80 27.10 -10.16
C ALA A 40 -8.33 26.14 -9.08
N ALA A 41 -7.65 26.10 -7.94
CA ALA A 41 -8.08 25.35 -6.77
C ALA A 41 -9.46 25.81 -6.29
N ALA A 42 -9.68 27.12 -6.16
CA ALA A 42 -10.98 27.64 -5.77
C ALA A 42 -12.10 27.31 -6.77
N LEU A 43 -11.79 27.35 -8.07
CA LEU A 43 -12.73 26.96 -9.12
C LEU A 43 -13.12 25.48 -9.03
N THR A 44 -12.15 24.59 -8.85
CA THR A 44 -12.39 23.15 -8.64
C THR A 44 -13.22 22.91 -7.39
N ALA A 45 -12.82 23.55 -6.29
CA ALA A 45 -13.42 23.36 -4.97
C ALA A 45 -14.88 23.83 -4.93
N THR A 46 -15.26 24.78 -5.79
CA THR A 46 -16.63 25.26 -5.94
C THR A 46 -17.41 24.59 -7.07
N SER A 47 -16.92 23.47 -7.61
CA SER A 47 -17.54 22.73 -8.72
C SER A 47 -17.76 23.59 -9.97
N GLY A 48 -16.82 24.49 -10.27
CA GLY A 48 -16.87 25.36 -11.45
C GLY A 48 -17.79 26.58 -11.32
N ASN A 49 -18.27 26.89 -10.12
CA ASN A 49 -19.00 28.14 -9.89
C ASN A 49 -18.06 29.35 -10.07
N VAL A 50 -18.61 30.47 -10.56
CA VAL A 50 -17.85 31.72 -10.71
C VAL A 50 -17.31 32.14 -9.34
N VAL A 51 -15.99 32.12 -9.22
CA VAL A 51 -15.24 32.66 -8.09
C VAL A 51 -14.91 34.12 -8.37
N GLY A 52 -14.90 34.94 -7.32
CA GLY A 52 -14.43 36.32 -7.42
C GLY A 52 -12.94 36.36 -7.77
N SER A 53 -12.45 37.51 -8.25
CA SER A 53 -11.03 37.69 -8.59
C SER A 53 -10.12 37.45 -7.38
N LEU A 54 -9.03 36.70 -7.59
CA LEU A 54 -8.04 36.38 -6.58
C LEU A 54 -7.45 37.65 -5.95
N GLN A 55 -7.51 37.74 -4.62
CA GLN A 55 -6.95 38.83 -3.83
C GLN A 55 -5.68 38.35 -3.11
N VAL A 56 -4.52 38.87 -3.48
CA VAL A 56 -3.27 38.61 -2.74
C VAL A 56 -3.17 39.61 -1.59
N VAL A 57 -3.03 39.11 -0.37
CA VAL A 57 -3.06 39.91 0.86
C VAL A 57 -1.96 39.47 1.84
N ASP A 58 -1.57 40.36 2.74
CA ASP A 58 -0.73 40.05 3.90
C ASP A 58 -1.46 40.54 5.15
N LYS A 59 -2.26 39.65 5.75
CA LYS A 59 -3.06 40.00 6.92
C LYS A 59 -2.99 38.89 7.96
N LYS A 60 -2.72 39.31 9.20
CA LYS A 60 -2.68 38.41 10.34
C LYS A 60 -4.04 37.75 10.63
N ASN A 61 -5.14 38.44 10.37
CA ASN A 61 -6.50 37.97 10.69
C ASN A 61 -7.16 37.17 9.55
N LEU A 62 -6.37 36.65 8.60
CA LEU A 62 -6.82 35.75 7.55
C LEU A 62 -6.03 34.44 7.64
N PRO A 63 -6.61 33.29 7.25
CA PRO A 63 -5.87 32.04 7.18
C PRO A 63 -4.65 32.20 6.27
N SER A 64 -3.54 31.55 6.59
CA SER A 64 -2.36 31.51 5.73
C SER A 64 -2.65 30.71 4.45
N GLY A 65 -2.15 31.17 3.29
CA GLY A 65 -2.33 30.47 2.02
C GLY A 65 -3.65 30.79 1.32
N CYS A 66 -4.16 29.84 0.54
CA CYS A 66 -5.38 30.02 -0.25
C CYS A 66 -6.65 29.85 0.61
N SER A 67 -7.59 30.79 0.53
CA SER A 67 -8.86 30.74 1.25
C SER A 67 -9.98 31.43 0.47
N MET A 68 -11.23 31.09 0.75
CA MET A 68 -12.42 31.67 0.14
C MET A 68 -13.30 32.31 1.20
N ARG A 69 -13.74 33.54 0.96
CA ARG A 69 -14.65 34.24 1.89
C ARG A 69 -16.07 33.69 1.79
N GLN A 70 -16.65 33.36 2.94
CA GLN A 70 -18.04 32.95 3.06
C GLN A 70 -18.96 34.14 2.70
N GLY A 71 -19.91 33.91 1.80
CA GLY A 71 -20.86 34.92 1.32
C GLY A 71 -20.62 35.33 -0.13
N ASP A 72 -19.54 36.08 -0.39
CA ASP A 72 -19.25 36.60 -1.74
C ASP A 72 -18.36 35.68 -2.59
N ARG A 73 -17.82 34.60 -2.00
CA ARG A 73 -16.92 33.63 -2.65
C ARG A 73 -15.69 34.26 -3.28
N THR A 74 -15.25 35.40 -2.77
CA THR A 74 -13.98 36.00 -3.19
C THR A 74 -12.84 35.13 -2.68
N VAL A 75 -11.88 34.85 -3.55
CA VAL A 75 -10.71 34.02 -3.25
C VAL A 75 -9.58 34.92 -2.79
N TYR A 76 -8.87 34.50 -1.75
CA TYR A 76 -7.75 35.22 -1.15
C TYR A 76 -6.55 34.29 -1.07
N PHE A 77 -5.37 34.83 -1.42
CA PHE A 77 -4.10 34.20 -1.11
C PHE A 77 -3.37 35.08 -0.08
N ASN A 78 -3.29 34.59 1.16
CA ASN A 78 -2.62 35.30 2.23
C ASN A 78 -1.16 34.87 2.34
N VAL A 79 -0.24 35.76 1.99
CA VAL A 79 1.21 35.50 2.08
C VAL A 79 1.73 35.46 3.51
N ASN A 80 0.90 35.85 4.49
CA ASN A 80 1.26 35.78 5.90
C ASN A 80 1.29 34.33 6.39
N THR A 81 2.50 33.80 6.63
CA THR A 81 2.69 32.42 7.12
C THR A 81 2.20 32.21 8.55
N HIS A 82 1.81 33.28 9.26
CA HIS A 82 1.25 33.26 10.61
C HIS A 82 -0.18 33.82 10.63
N GLY A 83 -0.90 33.66 9.52
CA GLY A 83 -2.32 33.96 9.44
C GLY A 83 -3.11 33.25 10.56
N GLU A 84 -4.18 33.87 11.02
CA GLU A 84 -5.08 33.37 12.05
C GLU A 84 -6.38 32.84 11.41
N LYS A 85 -7.00 31.86 12.07
CA LYS A 85 -8.32 31.34 11.73
C LYS A 85 -9.32 32.49 11.68
N SER A 86 -10.19 32.46 10.67
CA SER A 86 -11.33 33.38 10.59
C SER A 86 -12.59 32.63 10.22
N ASP A 87 -13.67 32.81 10.99
CA ASP A 87 -14.97 32.17 10.74
C ASP A 87 -15.62 32.62 9.42
N CYS A 88 -15.18 33.75 8.85
CA CYS A 88 -15.65 34.23 7.55
C CYS A 88 -14.89 33.64 6.35
N PHE A 89 -13.87 32.80 6.56
CA PHE A 89 -13.01 32.29 5.49
C PHE A 89 -12.86 30.78 5.61
N THR A 90 -12.86 30.12 4.47
CA THR A 90 -12.72 28.68 4.33
C THR A 90 -11.43 28.41 3.58
N SER A 91 -10.50 27.65 4.16
CA SER A 91 -9.21 27.37 3.52
C SER A 91 -9.42 26.50 2.27
N ILE A 92 -8.62 26.73 1.23
CA ILE A 92 -8.62 25.94 0.01
C ILE A 92 -7.29 25.21 -0.05
N CYS A 93 -7.33 23.91 0.19
CA CYS A 93 -6.14 23.08 0.24
C CYS A 93 -6.00 22.29 -1.04
N GLN A 94 -4.76 22.22 -1.53
CA GLN A 94 -4.37 21.37 -2.64
C GLN A 94 -4.14 19.97 -2.09
N LEU A 95 -4.94 19.02 -2.57
CA LEU A 95 -4.64 17.62 -2.37
C LEU A 95 -3.47 17.31 -3.28
N ASN A 96 -2.29 17.05 -2.71
CA ASN A 96 -1.15 16.58 -3.48
C ASN A 96 -1.30 15.05 -3.66
N PRO A 97 -1.81 14.56 -4.80
CA PRO A 97 -2.12 13.14 -4.97
C PRO A 97 -0.84 12.30 -4.93
N SER A 98 0.30 12.90 -5.28
CA SER A 98 1.61 12.25 -5.30
C SER A 98 2.18 11.99 -3.89
N LYS A 99 1.70 12.73 -2.88
CA LYS A 99 2.06 12.49 -1.47
C LYS A 99 1.09 11.52 -0.78
N MET A 100 -0.05 11.21 -1.39
CA MET A 100 -0.98 10.26 -0.81
C MET A 100 -0.69 8.85 -1.31
N PRO A 101 -0.25 7.94 -0.43
CA PRO A 101 -0.32 6.52 -0.74
C PRO A 101 -1.76 6.17 -1.15
N GLY A 102 -1.93 5.21 -2.06
CA GLY A 102 -3.28 4.81 -2.49
C GLY A 102 -4.17 4.51 -1.27
N VAL A 103 -5.48 4.60 -1.40
CA VAL A 103 -6.42 4.34 -0.30
C VAL A 103 -7.39 3.26 -0.70
N VAL A 104 -7.61 2.31 0.20
CA VAL A 104 -8.55 1.20 0.00
C VAL A 104 -9.65 1.27 1.05
N LYS A 105 -10.87 1.07 0.58
CA LYS A 105 -12.05 0.87 1.42
C LYS A 105 -12.22 -0.62 1.65
N VAL A 106 -12.14 -1.07 2.90
CA VAL A 106 -12.17 -2.49 3.28
C VAL A 106 -13.41 -2.76 4.12
N LYS A 107 -14.28 -3.63 3.63
CA LYS A 107 -15.46 -4.08 4.36
C LYS A 107 -15.12 -5.27 5.27
N GLU A 108 -15.91 -5.41 6.33
CA GLU A 108 -15.83 -6.55 7.24
C GLU A 108 -14.47 -6.72 7.93
N VAL A 109 -13.81 -5.60 8.24
CA VAL A 109 -12.63 -5.57 9.12
C VAL A 109 -12.84 -4.57 10.25
N SER A 110 -12.45 -4.96 11.47
CA SER A 110 -12.51 -4.12 12.67
C SER A 110 -11.41 -3.06 12.73
N ASN A 111 -10.34 -3.24 11.97
CA ASN A 111 -9.18 -2.37 11.96
C ASN A 111 -8.42 -2.55 10.65
N CYS A 112 -7.65 -1.53 10.26
CA CYS A 112 -6.67 -1.71 9.20
C CYS A 112 -5.61 -2.72 9.64
N PRO A 113 -5.04 -3.49 8.69
CA PRO A 113 -3.88 -4.34 8.96
C PRO A 113 -2.71 -3.50 9.49
N SER A 114 -1.84 -4.10 10.30
CA SER A 114 -0.71 -3.40 10.87
C SER A 114 0.21 -2.79 9.81
N GLY A 115 0.54 -1.50 10.00
CA GLY A 115 1.30 -0.69 9.06
C GLY A 115 0.48 -0.03 7.95
N LEU A 116 -0.85 -0.23 7.93
CA LEU A 116 -1.79 0.41 7.00
C LEU A 116 -2.76 1.38 7.69
N GLU A 117 -2.62 1.55 9.00
CA GLU A 117 -3.41 2.49 9.77
C GLU A 117 -3.11 3.92 9.34
N LEU A 118 -4.17 4.72 9.24
CA LEU A 118 -4.08 6.15 9.01
C LEU A 118 -4.13 6.87 10.35
N ASP A 119 -3.38 7.95 10.48
CA ASP A 119 -3.62 8.91 11.56
C ASP A 119 -4.89 9.74 11.33
N GLN A 120 -5.21 10.62 12.28
CA GLN A 120 -6.44 11.43 12.21
C GLN A 120 -6.42 12.42 11.03
N GLU A 121 -5.26 12.97 10.69
CA GLU A 121 -5.11 13.95 9.62
C GLU A 121 -5.17 13.26 8.26
N GLU A 122 -4.42 12.15 8.11
CA GLU A 122 -4.48 11.27 6.96
C GLU A 122 -5.88 10.72 6.71
N CYS A 123 -6.64 10.45 7.77
CA CYS A 123 -8.01 9.94 7.67
C CYS A 123 -8.94 10.87 6.92
N ILE A 124 -8.87 12.19 7.13
CA ILE A 124 -9.73 13.15 6.44
C ILE A 124 -9.53 12.97 4.93
N PHE A 125 -8.29 13.06 4.49
CA PHE A 125 -7.97 12.99 3.08
C PHE A 125 -8.28 11.63 2.46
N ALA A 126 -7.88 10.56 3.15
CA ALA A 126 -8.08 9.20 2.67
C ALA A 126 -9.57 8.83 2.61
N GLY A 127 -10.32 9.19 3.66
CA GLY A 127 -11.75 8.94 3.75
C GLY A 127 -12.53 9.64 2.66
N LEU A 128 -12.17 10.89 2.35
CA LEU A 128 -12.78 11.63 1.25
C LEU A 128 -12.42 11.06 -0.12
N THR A 129 -11.18 10.62 -0.30
CA THR A 129 -10.71 9.93 -1.52
C THR A 129 -11.46 8.61 -1.73
N ALA A 130 -11.78 7.92 -0.64
CA ALA A 130 -12.59 6.70 -0.63
C ALA A 130 -14.11 6.94 -0.78
N GLY A 131 -14.54 8.18 -1.06
CA GLY A 131 -15.94 8.54 -1.29
C GLY A 131 -16.75 8.86 -0.03
N GLY A 132 -16.09 9.08 1.12
CA GLY A 132 -16.71 9.52 2.36
C GLY A 132 -17.03 11.02 2.40
N TYR A 133 -17.79 11.44 3.41
CA TYR A 133 -18.19 12.83 3.67
C TYR A 133 -17.97 13.21 5.14
N LEU A 134 -17.62 14.46 5.41
CA LEU A 134 -17.55 14.97 6.78
C LEU A 134 -18.95 15.34 7.26
N LEU A 135 -19.35 14.85 8.44
CA LEU A 135 -20.63 15.21 9.02
C LEU A 135 -20.55 16.65 9.54
N ARG A 136 -21.31 17.56 8.90
CA ARG A 136 -21.26 19.02 9.20
C ARG A 136 -19.83 19.56 9.09
N ASP A 137 -19.12 19.13 8.04
CA ASP A 137 -17.78 19.61 7.70
C ASP A 137 -16.71 19.33 8.78
N VAL A 138 -16.99 18.41 9.70
CA VAL A 138 -16.10 18.02 10.79
C VAL A 138 -15.89 16.51 10.79
N LEU A 139 -14.63 16.09 10.90
CA LEU A 139 -14.28 14.69 11.16
C LEU A 139 -14.84 14.27 12.51
N GLN A 140 -15.65 13.22 12.52
CA GLN A 140 -16.25 12.72 13.75
C GLN A 140 -15.26 11.84 14.50
N VAL A 141 -14.54 12.44 15.44
CA VAL A 141 -13.59 11.73 16.31
C VAL A 141 -14.33 11.14 17.50
N GLN A 142 -14.13 9.85 17.74
CA GLN A 142 -14.78 9.13 18.84
C GLN A 142 -13.83 8.11 19.49
N HIS A 143 -14.21 7.61 20.66
CA HIS A 143 -13.52 6.53 21.35
C HIS A 143 -14.54 5.46 21.74
N ARG A 144 -14.75 4.48 20.85
CA ARG A 144 -15.83 3.49 20.96
C ARG A 144 -15.30 2.07 20.79
N SER A 145 -15.89 1.12 21.49
CA SER A 145 -15.52 -0.29 21.42
C SER A 145 -16.37 -1.11 20.44
N ASP A 146 -17.38 -0.49 19.82
CA ASP A 146 -18.41 -1.13 18.99
C ASP A 146 -18.38 -0.66 17.52
N VAL A 147 -17.29 -0.02 17.11
CA VAL A 147 -17.03 0.45 15.73
C VAL A 147 -15.55 0.24 15.37
N PRO A 148 -15.19 0.19 14.07
CA PRO A 148 -13.79 -0.04 13.67
C PRO A 148 -12.82 0.98 14.27
N SER A 149 -11.55 0.60 14.46
CA SER A 149 -10.49 1.51 14.91
C SER A 149 -9.95 2.34 13.76
N GLY A 150 -9.40 3.52 14.07
CA GLY A 150 -8.79 4.39 13.08
C GLY A 150 -9.85 5.00 12.15
N CYS A 151 -9.50 5.14 10.88
CA CYS A 151 -10.35 5.78 9.88
C CYS A 151 -11.39 4.82 9.31
N PHE A 152 -12.67 5.20 9.31
CA PHE A 152 -13.73 4.39 8.71
C PHE A 152 -14.92 5.24 8.24
N VAL A 153 -15.69 4.69 7.32
CA VAL A 153 -16.95 5.28 6.85
C VAL A 153 -18.13 4.41 7.26
N ARG A 154 -19.28 5.05 7.51
CA ARG A 154 -20.56 4.33 7.68
C ARG A 154 -21.23 4.16 6.32
N GLU A 155 -21.62 2.94 5.96
CA GLU A 155 -22.10 2.62 4.60
C GLU A 155 -23.47 3.22 4.28
N ASP A 156 -24.29 3.55 5.27
CA ASP A 156 -25.65 4.07 5.08
C ASP A 156 -25.66 5.52 4.55
N ASP A 157 -24.70 6.33 5.00
CA ASP A 157 -24.61 7.76 4.68
C ASP A 157 -23.24 8.22 4.21
N ASN A 158 -22.26 7.31 4.16
CA ASN A 158 -20.86 7.57 3.84
C ASN A 158 -20.20 8.62 4.74
N ASN A 159 -20.73 8.88 5.94
CA ASN A 159 -20.07 9.79 6.88
C ASN A 159 -18.75 9.19 7.36
N LEU A 160 -17.75 10.06 7.47
CA LEU A 160 -16.38 9.74 7.84
C LEU A 160 -16.16 9.93 9.34
N TYR A 161 -15.54 8.94 9.96
CA TYR A 161 -15.27 8.89 11.39
C TYR A 161 -13.83 8.48 11.65
N PHE A 162 -13.32 8.89 12.80
CA PHE A 162 -12.03 8.42 13.32
C PHE A 162 -12.21 7.89 14.74
N ASN A 163 -11.98 6.59 14.93
CA ASN A 163 -12.06 5.97 16.24
C ASN A 163 -10.67 5.83 16.86
N THR A 164 -10.47 6.52 17.97
CA THR A 164 -9.20 6.54 18.73
C THR A 164 -8.98 5.30 19.60
N ASN A 165 -9.96 4.39 19.70
CA ASN A 165 -9.77 3.13 20.42
C ASN A 165 -8.93 2.16 19.55
N PRO A 166 -7.70 1.78 19.96
CA PRO A 166 -6.84 0.89 19.18
C PRO A 166 -7.30 -0.57 19.21
N ASN A 167 -8.16 -0.96 20.16
CA ASN A 167 -8.62 -2.34 20.34
C ASN A 167 -10.15 -2.38 20.50
N PRO A 168 -10.92 -2.08 19.44
CA PRO A 168 -12.36 -2.15 19.51
C PRO A 168 -12.80 -3.62 19.55
N ASN A 169 -13.71 -3.94 20.46
CA ASN A 169 -14.25 -5.29 20.63
C ASN A 169 -15.45 -5.50 19.71
N VAL A 170 -15.27 -5.29 18.41
CA VAL A 170 -16.34 -5.46 17.41
C VAL A 170 -16.03 -6.64 16.54
N ALA A 171 -17.01 -7.53 16.40
CA ALA A 171 -17.10 -8.34 15.21
C ALA A 171 -17.26 -7.40 13.99
N PRO A 172 -16.72 -7.75 12.82
CA PRO A 172 -16.86 -6.94 11.63
C PRO A 172 -18.34 -6.64 11.33
N LEU A 173 -18.70 -5.35 11.40
CA LEU A 173 -20.06 -4.88 11.13
C LEU A 173 -20.17 -4.47 9.67
N THR A 174 -21.17 -5.01 8.97
CA THR A 174 -21.43 -4.73 7.55
C THR A 174 -21.82 -3.28 7.24
N GLN A 175 -22.19 -2.51 8.27
CA GLN A 175 -22.56 -1.10 8.17
C GLN A 175 -21.36 -0.14 8.20
N TYR A 176 -20.14 -0.64 8.40
CA TYR A 176 -18.92 0.16 8.38
C TYR A 176 -17.91 -0.43 7.41
N ALA A 177 -17.09 0.45 6.82
CA ALA A 177 -15.92 0.06 6.05
C ALA A 177 -14.72 0.85 6.56
N SER A 178 -13.65 0.13 6.90
CA SER A 178 -12.39 0.74 7.31
C SER A 178 -11.70 1.34 6.09
N ILE A 179 -11.11 2.52 6.26
CA ILE A 179 -10.31 3.18 5.24
C ILE A 179 -8.85 2.96 5.60
N CYS A 180 -8.14 2.27 4.73
CA CYS A 180 -6.75 1.88 4.98
C CYS A 180 -5.85 2.41 3.88
N GLN A 181 -4.59 2.62 4.23
CA GLN A 181 -3.56 2.92 3.26
C GLN A 181 -3.30 1.69 2.36
N LEU A 182 -3.33 1.83 1.04
CA LEU A 182 -2.62 0.96 0.12
C LEU A 182 -1.13 1.24 0.32
N SER A 183 -0.51 0.44 1.16
CA SER A 183 0.92 0.57 1.36
C SER A 183 1.66 -0.09 0.21
N SER A 184 2.49 0.70 -0.47
CA SER A 184 3.68 0.23 -1.18
C SER A 184 4.77 -0.28 -0.22
N LYS A 185 4.53 -0.19 1.10
CA LYS A 185 5.45 -0.50 2.21
C LYS A 185 4.91 -1.62 3.11
N MET A 186 4.43 -2.74 2.57
CA MET A 186 4.62 -3.98 3.31
C MET A 186 6.02 -4.51 2.93
N PRO A 187 7.09 -4.16 3.68
CA PRO A 187 8.47 -4.41 3.27
C PRO A 187 8.85 -5.90 3.15
N ASN A 188 7.91 -6.81 3.42
CA ASN A 188 8.18 -8.21 3.67
C ASN A 188 7.09 -9.11 3.08
N VAL A 189 6.60 -8.85 1.87
CA VAL A 189 5.61 -9.71 1.21
C VAL A 189 6.24 -10.39 0.02
N VAL A 190 6.13 -11.72 -0.04
CA VAL A 190 6.62 -12.54 -1.14
C VAL A 190 5.44 -13.22 -1.82
N LYS A 191 5.46 -13.20 -3.15
CA LYS A 191 4.56 -13.97 -4.01
C LYS A 191 5.23 -15.29 -4.34
N LEU A 192 4.52 -16.39 -4.18
CA LEU A 192 4.99 -17.73 -4.50
C LEU A 192 3.96 -18.39 -5.43
N ASP A 193 4.27 -18.56 -6.71
CA ASP A 193 3.36 -19.31 -7.58
C ASP A 193 3.51 -20.81 -7.37
N GLY A 194 2.38 -21.51 -7.47
CA GLY A 194 2.37 -22.97 -7.39
C GLY A 194 2.79 -23.52 -6.02
N VAL A 195 2.82 -22.69 -4.98
CA VAL A 195 3.08 -23.15 -3.61
C VAL A 195 1.76 -23.31 -2.88
N SER A 196 1.56 -24.47 -2.25
CA SER A 196 0.32 -24.85 -1.55
C SER A 196 0.10 -24.13 -0.23
N HIS A 197 1.15 -23.61 0.41
CA HIS A 197 1.07 -22.86 1.67
C HIS A 197 2.35 -22.10 1.97
N CYS A 198 2.24 -21.05 2.78
CA CYS A 198 3.41 -20.36 3.32
C CYS A 198 4.13 -21.22 4.37
N LEU A 199 5.46 -21.21 4.38
CA LEU A 199 6.25 -21.97 5.35
C LEU A 199 6.06 -21.44 6.77
N PHE A 200 5.67 -22.32 7.69
CA PHE A 200 5.56 -22.12 9.15
C PHE A 200 5.16 -20.70 9.59
N ASP A 201 6.15 -19.84 9.81
CA ASP A 201 6.04 -18.52 10.41
C ASP A 201 5.72 -17.39 9.40
N SER A 202 5.68 -17.74 8.12
CA SER A 202 5.37 -16.84 7.00
C SER A 202 3.89 -16.83 6.63
N MET A 203 3.04 -17.58 7.34
CA MET A 203 1.59 -17.48 7.19
C MET A 203 1.08 -16.13 7.67
N LEU A 204 0.33 -15.46 6.80
CA LEU A 204 -0.39 -14.24 7.12
C LEU A 204 -1.66 -14.59 7.93
N THR A 205 -2.06 -13.71 8.84
CA THR A 205 -3.44 -13.74 9.35
C THR A 205 -4.42 -13.28 8.27
N GLN A 206 -5.72 -13.47 8.53
CA GLN A 206 -6.78 -12.97 7.64
C GLN A 206 -6.65 -11.45 7.42
N GLU A 207 -6.35 -10.70 8.47
CA GLU A 207 -6.18 -9.26 8.44
C GLU A 207 -4.91 -8.88 7.67
N GLU A 208 -3.78 -9.53 7.98
CA GLU A 208 -2.52 -9.29 7.25
C GLU A 208 -2.65 -9.60 5.75
N CYS A 209 -3.48 -10.58 5.37
CA CYS A 209 -3.69 -10.99 3.98
C CYS A 209 -4.23 -9.87 3.08
N ILE A 210 -5.12 -9.01 3.60
CA ILE A 210 -5.68 -7.92 2.80
C ILE A 210 -4.57 -6.97 2.36
N GLY A 211 -3.78 -6.52 3.32
CA GLY A 211 -2.70 -5.59 3.03
C GLY A 211 -1.59 -6.21 2.20
N ALA A 212 -1.23 -7.47 2.47
CA ALA A 212 -0.21 -8.18 1.71
C ALA A 212 -0.67 -8.48 0.27
N GLY A 213 -1.91 -8.90 0.09
CA GLY A 213 -2.52 -9.14 -1.21
C GLY A 213 -2.58 -7.86 -2.05
N LEU A 214 -2.95 -6.73 -1.45
CA LEU A 214 -2.96 -5.42 -2.12
C LEU A 214 -1.54 -4.96 -2.49
N ALA A 215 -0.57 -5.10 -1.59
CA ALA A 215 0.83 -4.80 -1.88
C ALA A 215 1.39 -5.71 -2.99
N ALA A 216 0.89 -6.93 -3.07
CA ALA A 216 1.15 -7.87 -4.15
C ALA A 216 0.33 -7.58 -5.43
N GLY A 217 -0.40 -6.46 -5.53
CA GLY A 217 -1.14 -6.08 -6.74
C GLY A 217 -2.42 -6.89 -6.97
N GLY A 218 -2.90 -7.61 -5.95
CA GLY A 218 -4.25 -8.18 -5.95
C GLY A 218 -5.32 -7.12 -5.71
N ILE A 219 -6.58 -7.50 -5.91
CA ILE A 219 -7.76 -6.66 -5.69
C ILE A 219 -8.73 -7.34 -4.73
N LEU A 220 -9.45 -6.56 -3.92
CA LEU A 220 -10.55 -7.08 -3.12
C LEU A 220 -11.77 -7.30 -4.01
N ILE A 221 -12.40 -8.49 -3.91
CA ILE A 221 -13.59 -8.81 -4.69
C ILE A 221 -14.82 -8.25 -3.97
N GLY A 222 -15.42 -7.20 -4.54
CA GLY A 222 -16.55 -6.50 -3.91
C GLY A 222 -16.18 -5.83 -2.58
N ASP A 223 -14.99 -5.22 -2.52
CA ASP A 223 -14.41 -4.55 -1.34
C ASP A 223 -14.18 -5.47 -0.13
N LYS A 224 -14.11 -6.79 -0.36
CA LYS A 224 -13.96 -7.80 0.69
C LYS A 224 -12.84 -8.78 0.37
N LEU A 225 -12.26 -9.31 1.44
CA LEU A 225 -11.45 -10.51 1.39
C LEU A 225 -12.37 -11.72 1.18
N VAL A 226 -12.06 -12.58 0.22
CA VAL A 226 -12.87 -13.78 -0.01
C VAL A 226 -12.36 -14.92 0.85
N LEU A 227 -13.14 -15.30 1.87
CA LEU A 227 -12.84 -16.46 2.71
C LEU A 227 -13.27 -17.75 2.02
N GLN A 228 -12.40 -18.75 2.07
CA GLN A 228 -12.67 -20.09 1.54
C GLN A 228 -12.23 -21.17 2.54
N ASN A 229 -12.80 -22.35 2.40
CA ASN A 229 -12.38 -23.55 3.12
C ASN A 229 -12.40 -24.71 2.11
N SER A 230 -11.33 -24.82 1.33
CA SER A 230 -11.21 -25.82 0.28
C SER A 230 -9.84 -26.50 0.34
N PRO A 231 -9.76 -27.83 0.20
CA PRO A 231 -8.48 -28.51 0.05
C PRO A 231 -7.85 -28.26 -1.34
N GLU A 232 -8.61 -27.80 -2.33
CA GLU A 232 -8.15 -27.70 -3.74
C GLU A 232 -7.39 -26.39 -4.07
N VAL A 233 -7.22 -25.50 -3.10
CA VAL A 233 -6.55 -24.20 -3.28
C VAL A 233 -5.55 -23.96 -2.17
N PRO A 234 -4.56 -23.07 -2.36
CA PRO A 234 -3.51 -22.87 -1.36
C PRO A 234 -4.08 -22.49 0.00
N SER A 235 -3.43 -22.96 1.08
CA SER A 235 -3.75 -22.57 2.45
C SER A 235 -3.24 -21.15 2.75
N GLY A 236 -4.01 -20.39 3.53
CA GLY A 236 -3.67 -19.02 3.89
C GLY A 236 -4.02 -18.02 2.79
N CYS A 237 -3.20 -16.98 2.66
CA CYS A 237 -3.45 -15.87 1.74
C CYS A 237 -2.97 -16.18 0.31
N PHE A 238 -3.79 -15.94 -0.70
CA PHE A 238 -3.38 -16.10 -2.09
C PHE A 238 -4.13 -15.14 -3.03
N ILE A 239 -3.54 -14.91 -4.21
CA ILE A 239 -4.16 -14.22 -5.33
C ILE A 239 -4.54 -15.25 -6.41
N ARG A 240 -5.77 -15.19 -6.92
CA ARG A 240 -6.20 -16.05 -8.02
C ARG A 240 -5.86 -15.42 -9.37
N LYS A 241 -5.12 -16.14 -10.20
CA LYS A 241 -4.81 -15.76 -11.58
C LYS A 241 -6.09 -15.82 -12.41
N GLY A 242 -6.58 -14.67 -12.85
CA GLY A 242 -7.79 -14.54 -13.66
C GLY A 242 -8.58 -13.28 -13.29
N ASP A 243 -8.95 -13.15 -12.02
CA ASP A 243 -9.58 -11.93 -11.50
C ASP A 243 -8.67 -11.10 -10.60
N ASN A 244 -7.46 -11.60 -10.31
CA ASN A 244 -6.52 -11.02 -9.36
C ASN A 244 -7.13 -10.82 -7.97
N GLY A 245 -8.20 -11.55 -7.64
CA GLY A 245 -8.87 -11.45 -6.35
C GLY A 245 -7.96 -11.90 -5.22
N ILE A 246 -8.05 -11.23 -4.07
CA ILE A 246 -7.38 -11.63 -2.83
C ILE A 246 -8.29 -12.58 -2.05
N TYR A 247 -7.75 -13.75 -1.72
CA TYR A 247 -8.45 -14.83 -1.04
C TYR A 247 -7.70 -15.25 0.22
N PHE A 248 -8.44 -15.78 1.19
CA PHE A 248 -7.87 -16.44 2.36
C PHE A 248 -8.54 -17.79 2.58
N ASN A 249 -7.77 -18.87 2.43
CA ASN A 249 -8.25 -20.23 2.67
C ASN A 249 -7.90 -20.66 4.09
N ILE A 250 -8.93 -20.94 4.88
CA ILE A 250 -8.76 -21.41 6.27
C ILE A 250 -8.44 -22.91 6.34
N ASN A 251 -8.48 -23.63 5.22
CA ASN A 251 -8.15 -25.05 5.21
C ASN A 251 -6.63 -25.24 5.33
N PRO A 252 -6.11 -25.91 6.37
CA PRO A 252 -4.68 -26.12 6.54
C PRO A 252 -4.09 -27.13 5.54
N SER A 253 -4.93 -27.94 4.89
CA SER A 253 -4.54 -28.96 3.92
C SER A 253 -4.73 -28.49 2.47
N GLY A 254 -4.67 -27.18 2.23
CA GLY A 254 -4.78 -26.61 0.89
C GLY A 254 -3.68 -27.15 -0.04
N GLU A 255 -4.03 -27.45 -1.29
CA GLU A 255 -3.14 -27.96 -2.32
C GLU A 255 -2.56 -26.84 -3.19
N GLU A 256 -1.49 -27.17 -3.90
CA GLU A 256 -0.88 -26.28 -4.89
C GLU A 256 -1.80 -26.14 -6.09
N ALA A 257 -1.86 -24.94 -6.66
CA ALA A 257 -2.63 -24.70 -7.86
C ALA A 257 -1.93 -23.64 -8.71
N LEU A 258 -1.59 -24.00 -9.95
CA LEU A 258 -0.88 -23.13 -10.89
C LEU A 258 -1.63 -21.83 -11.21
N SER A 259 -2.95 -21.83 -11.04
CA SER A 259 -3.83 -20.68 -11.17
C SER A 259 -3.87 -19.78 -9.93
N HIS A 260 -3.01 -20.01 -8.93
CA HIS A 260 -2.96 -19.24 -7.70
C HIS A 260 -1.52 -18.86 -7.34
N THR A 261 -1.39 -17.71 -6.69
CA THR A 261 -0.14 -17.16 -6.19
C THR A 261 -0.27 -17.00 -4.68
N SER A 262 0.42 -17.83 -3.91
CA SER A 262 0.43 -17.71 -2.45
C SER A 262 1.17 -16.45 -2.02
N ILE A 263 0.61 -15.75 -1.03
CA ILE A 263 1.17 -14.50 -0.50
C ILE A 263 1.65 -14.80 0.92
N CYS A 264 2.93 -14.57 1.16
CA CYS A 264 3.57 -14.93 2.42
C CYS A 264 4.29 -13.74 3.04
N LYS A 265 4.33 -13.67 4.37
CA LYS A 265 5.16 -12.69 5.07
C LYS A 265 6.60 -13.18 5.21
N PHE A 266 7.55 -12.33 4.89
CA PHE A 266 8.95 -12.54 5.20
C PHE A 266 9.18 -12.16 6.67
N LYS A 267 9.43 -13.13 7.55
CA LYS A 267 10.07 -12.82 8.83
C LYS A 267 11.56 -12.66 8.56
N SER A 268 12.10 -11.46 8.78
CA SER A 268 13.55 -11.26 8.81
C SER A 268 14.24 -12.16 9.82
N ASP A 269 13.52 -12.64 10.84
CA ASP A 269 14.11 -13.30 12.00
C ASP A 269 14.05 -14.83 11.94
N VAL A 270 13.82 -15.46 10.78
CA VAL A 270 13.92 -16.93 10.67
C VAL A 270 15.38 -17.34 10.96
N PRO A 271 15.66 -18.02 12.09
CA PRO A 271 17.01 -18.42 12.43
C PRO A 271 17.53 -19.38 11.36
N GLY A 272 18.63 -19.00 10.70
CA GLY A 272 19.28 -19.81 9.66
C GLY A 272 19.00 -19.40 8.21
N VAL A 273 18.02 -18.53 7.92
CA VAL A 273 17.85 -17.98 6.56
C VAL A 273 18.73 -16.75 6.33
N LEU A 274 19.04 -15.99 7.40
CA LEU A 274 19.95 -14.83 7.37
C LEU A 274 21.44 -15.18 7.21
N GLN A 275 21.81 -16.47 7.19
CA GLN A 275 23.19 -16.91 7.06
C GLN A 275 23.35 -17.89 5.91
N ALA A 276 22.67 -17.63 4.78
CA ALA A 276 22.97 -18.28 3.52
C ALA A 276 24.47 -18.13 3.21
N ARG A 277 25.25 -19.19 3.41
CA ARG A 277 26.67 -19.17 3.08
C ARG A 277 26.81 -19.40 1.59
N LYS A 278 27.42 -18.42 0.92
CA LYS A 278 27.94 -18.56 -0.44
C LYS A 278 29.02 -19.63 -0.46
N ALA A 279 28.76 -20.74 -1.11
CA ALA A 279 29.72 -21.83 -1.31
C ALA A 279 29.71 -22.30 -2.76
N SER A 280 30.77 -22.99 -3.16
CA SER A 280 30.85 -23.59 -4.49
C SER A 280 29.99 -24.86 -4.62
N ILE A 281 29.79 -25.56 -3.50
CA ILE A 281 28.94 -26.75 -3.32
C ILE A 281 28.51 -26.75 -1.84
N CYS A 282 27.26 -27.12 -1.55
CA CYS A 282 26.81 -27.28 -0.18
C CYS A 282 27.31 -28.58 0.47
N PRO A 283 27.78 -28.54 1.73
CA PRO A 283 27.99 -29.75 2.51
C PRO A 283 26.76 -30.67 2.53
N LEU A 284 26.97 -31.98 2.58
CA LEU A 284 25.87 -32.95 2.65
C LEU A 284 24.97 -32.66 3.86
N GLY A 285 23.66 -32.47 3.63
CA GLY A 285 22.70 -32.16 4.69
C GLY A 285 22.50 -30.66 4.96
N SER A 286 23.29 -29.79 4.33
CA SER A 286 23.13 -28.33 4.38
C SER A 286 22.33 -27.76 3.20
N GLU A 287 21.71 -28.63 2.40
CA GLU A 287 20.90 -28.23 1.25
C GLU A 287 19.52 -27.73 1.71
N TYR A 288 19.05 -26.65 1.08
CA TYR A 288 17.67 -26.22 1.18
C TYR A 288 16.77 -27.11 0.32
N THR A 289 15.54 -27.35 0.76
CA THR A 289 14.49 -27.86 -0.13
C THR A 289 14.18 -26.81 -1.20
N ARG A 290 13.43 -27.21 -2.22
CA ARG A 290 12.94 -26.30 -3.26
C ARG A 290 12.25 -25.07 -2.67
N GLU A 291 11.33 -25.29 -1.74
CA GLU A 291 10.53 -24.24 -1.12
C GLU A 291 11.41 -23.33 -0.24
N GLU A 292 12.31 -23.91 0.53
CA GLU A 292 13.23 -23.13 1.36
C GLU A 292 14.23 -22.33 0.50
N CYS A 293 14.59 -22.83 -0.68
CA CYS A 293 15.52 -22.18 -1.59
C CYS A 293 15.00 -20.84 -2.11
N ILE A 294 13.68 -20.71 -2.30
CA ILE A 294 13.09 -19.43 -2.72
C ILE A 294 13.48 -18.32 -1.73
N PHE A 295 13.33 -18.60 -0.43
CA PHE A 295 13.65 -17.65 0.63
C PHE A 295 15.15 -17.44 0.81
N ALA A 296 15.92 -18.53 0.78
CA ALA A 296 17.37 -18.46 0.94
C ALA A 296 18.04 -17.71 -0.23
N GLY A 297 17.55 -17.93 -1.45
CA GLY A 297 17.88 -17.20 -2.68
C GLY A 297 17.75 -15.70 -2.55
N MET A 298 16.53 -15.26 -2.20
CA MET A 298 16.25 -13.84 -2.02
C MET A 298 17.10 -13.21 -0.90
N THR A 299 17.31 -13.94 0.20
CA THR A 299 18.14 -13.46 1.32
C THR A 299 19.61 -13.36 0.95
N ALA A 300 20.09 -14.24 0.07
CA ALA A 300 21.43 -14.16 -0.52
C ALA A 300 21.57 -13.04 -1.58
N GLY A 301 20.54 -12.23 -1.78
CA GLY A 301 20.51 -11.13 -2.75
C GLY A 301 20.16 -11.57 -4.17
N GLY A 302 19.56 -12.75 -4.32
CA GLY A 302 19.02 -13.24 -5.57
C GLY A 302 17.65 -12.66 -5.91
N THR A 303 17.25 -12.79 -7.16
CA THR A 303 15.95 -12.40 -7.70
C THR A 303 15.17 -13.63 -8.14
N LEU A 304 13.86 -13.48 -8.28
CA LEU A 304 12.98 -14.50 -8.84
C LEU A 304 12.55 -14.06 -10.24
N VAL A 305 12.43 -15.00 -11.17
CA VAL A 305 11.90 -14.73 -12.51
C VAL A 305 10.39 -14.94 -12.47
N ASP A 306 9.62 -13.90 -12.78
CA ASP A 306 8.16 -13.91 -12.67
C ASP A 306 7.66 -14.41 -11.29
N PHE A 307 8.34 -13.98 -10.21
CA PHE A 307 8.06 -14.40 -8.83
C PHE A 307 8.22 -15.92 -8.56
N ASN A 308 8.95 -16.62 -9.42
CA ASN A 308 9.28 -18.03 -9.28
C ASN A 308 10.79 -18.27 -9.25
N ILE A 309 11.15 -19.39 -8.62
CA ILE A 309 12.48 -19.96 -8.76
C ILE A 309 12.57 -20.72 -10.08
N LEU A 310 13.72 -20.62 -10.76
CA LEU A 310 13.98 -21.44 -11.95
C LEU A 310 14.48 -22.81 -11.52
N GLU A 311 13.72 -23.85 -11.88
CA GLU A 311 14.01 -25.23 -11.50
C GLU A 311 14.22 -26.12 -12.73
N ASP A 312 15.24 -26.98 -12.68
CA ASP A 312 15.52 -27.99 -13.71
C ASP A 312 16.51 -29.07 -13.19
N ASP A 313 16.93 -29.99 -14.07
CA ASP A 313 17.94 -31.04 -13.83
C ASP A 313 19.23 -30.74 -14.63
N TRP A 314 19.99 -29.74 -14.19
CA TRP A 314 21.21 -29.32 -14.87
C TRP A 314 22.41 -30.12 -14.40
N ASN A 315 23.17 -30.69 -15.34
CA ASN A 315 24.43 -31.34 -15.01
C ASN A 315 25.54 -30.32 -14.71
N ASP A 316 25.55 -29.18 -15.39
CA ASP A 316 26.63 -28.18 -15.39
C ASP A 316 26.47 -27.07 -14.33
N ARG A 317 25.56 -27.25 -13.37
CA ARG A 317 25.26 -26.29 -12.29
C ARG A 317 25.28 -26.97 -10.93
N PRO A 318 25.46 -26.21 -9.82
CA PRO A 318 25.47 -26.80 -8.48
C PRO A 318 24.17 -27.52 -8.16
N SER A 319 24.22 -28.56 -7.32
CA SER A 319 23.02 -29.21 -6.79
C SER A 319 22.26 -28.29 -5.82
N GLY A 320 20.95 -28.48 -5.74
CA GLY A 320 20.11 -27.77 -4.78
C GLY A 320 19.97 -26.28 -5.07
N CYS A 321 20.07 -25.44 -4.04
CA CYS A 321 19.81 -24.01 -4.13
C CYS A 321 21.04 -23.20 -4.54
N PHE A 322 20.92 -22.33 -5.54
CA PHE A 322 22.02 -21.44 -5.94
C PHE A 322 21.51 -20.16 -6.61
N VAL A 323 22.37 -19.16 -6.69
CA VAL A 323 22.13 -17.88 -7.37
C VAL A 323 23.22 -17.63 -8.39
N GLU A 324 22.87 -17.07 -9.55
CA GLU A 324 23.83 -16.63 -10.56
C GLU A 324 24.71 -15.49 -10.01
N GLU A 325 26.03 -15.61 -10.18
CA GLU A 325 26.98 -14.54 -9.92
C GLU A 325 27.25 -13.72 -11.18
N GLY A 326 26.71 -12.51 -11.18
CA GLY A 326 26.65 -11.66 -12.38
C GLY A 326 25.22 -11.55 -12.89
N GLY A 327 24.97 -10.65 -13.83
CA GLY A 327 23.64 -10.50 -14.44
C GLY A 327 22.52 -10.07 -13.47
N GLU A 328 21.35 -10.69 -13.61
CA GLU A 328 20.12 -10.39 -12.86
C GLU A 328 20.06 -11.05 -11.47
N LYS A 329 21.08 -11.87 -11.14
CA LYS A 329 21.19 -12.64 -9.89
C LYS A 329 20.00 -13.57 -9.66
N THR A 330 19.54 -14.25 -10.70
CA THR A 330 18.39 -15.14 -10.57
C THR A 330 18.67 -16.29 -9.58
N THR A 331 17.65 -16.66 -8.80
CA THR A 331 17.65 -17.82 -7.91
C THR A 331 17.21 -19.06 -8.68
N PHE A 332 17.92 -20.16 -8.46
CA PHE A 332 17.70 -21.44 -9.12
C PHE A 332 17.64 -22.60 -8.11
N PHE A 333 16.90 -23.64 -8.48
CA PHE A 333 16.89 -24.92 -7.78
C PHE A 333 17.23 -26.05 -8.75
N ASN A 334 18.36 -26.72 -8.54
CA ASN A 334 18.77 -27.86 -9.37
C ASN A 334 18.39 -29.17 -8.67
N THR A 335 17.52 -29.92 -9.32
CA THR A 335 17.09 -31.25 -8.86
C THR A 335 18.17 -32.32 -9.06
N ASN A 336 19.21 -32.04 -9.85
CA ASN A 336 20.36 -32.91 -10.02
C ASN A 336 21.21 -32.96 -8.76
N THR A 337 21.11 -34.05 -8.01
CA THR A 337 21.94 -34.29 -6.82
C THR A 337 23.43 -34.50 -7.14
N ASN A 338 23.79 -34.69 -8.42
CA ASN A 338 25.17 -34.80 -8.89
C ASN A 338 25.64 -33.56 -9.67
N GLY A 339 24.95 -32.42 -9.50
CA GLY A 339 25.31 -31.16 -10.14
C GLY A 339 26.76 -30.76 -9.86
N TYR A 340 27.43 -30.17 -10.86
CA TYR A 340 28.84 -29.77 -10.74
C TYR A 340 28.99 -28.32 -10.27
N ARG A 341 30.10 -28.04 -9.58
CA ARG A 341 30.55 -26.67 -9.31
C ARG A 341 30.66 -25.89 -10.63
N ASN A 342 30.14 -24.68 -10.63
CA ASN A 342 30.28 -23.73 -11.72
C ASN A 342 30.58 -22.34 -11.11
N ASP A 343 31.58 -21.64 -11.64
CA ASP A 343 32.03 -20.36 -11.08
C ASP A 343 31.09 -19.19 -11.42
N ASP A 344 30.16 -19.37 -12.36
CA ASP A 344 29.10 -18.40 -12.67
C ASP A 344 27.93 -18.49 -11.68
N PHE A 345 27.95 -19.45 -10.75
CA PHE A 345 26.89 -19.68 -9.78
C PHE A 345 27.44 -19.87 -8.37
N VAL A 346 26.65 -19.47 -7.38
CA VAL A 346 26.98 -19.67 -5.98
C VAL A 346 25.88 -20.42 -5.28
N SER A 347 26.24 -21.58 -4.73
CA SER A 347 25.36 -22.38 -3.88
C SER A 347 25.00 -21.62 -2.61
N ILE A 348 23.75 -21.80 -2.21
CA ILE A 348 23.19 -21.27 -0.98
C ILE A 348 22.92 -22.44 -0.05
N CYS A 349 23.63 -22.43 1.06
CA CYS A 349 23.61 -23.53 2.01
C CYS A 349 23.05 -23.07 3.34
N LYS A 350 22.35 -23.97 4.02
CA LYS A 350 22.03 -23.84 5.45
C LYS A 350 23.36 -23.78 6.21
N ASP A 351 23.48 -22.86 7.14
CA ASP A 351 24.58 -22.95 8.10
C ASP A 351 24.35 -24.17 8.99
N GLU A 352 25.27 -25.14 8.95
CA GLU A 352 25.38 -26.10 10.03
C GLU A 352 25.79 -25.31 11.27
N TRP A 353 24.87 -25.17 12.23
CA TRP A 353 25.23 -24.75 13.57
C TRP A 353 26.34 -25.72 14.06
N PRO A 354 27.58 -25.27 14.28
CA PRO A 354 28.61 -26.20 14.70
C PRO A 354 28.22 -26.74 16.07
N CYS A 355 28.20 -28.07 16.22
CA CYS A 355 28.14 -28.71 17.52
C CYS A 355 29.15 -28.04 18.49
N PRO A 356 28.80 -27.84 19.77
CA PRO A 356 29.80 -27.45 20.75
C PRO A 356 30.89 -28.52 20.81
N VAL A 357 32.13 -28.03 20.90
CA VAL A 357 33.43 -28.70 20.85
C VAL A 357 33.52 -30.02 21.60
#